data_AF-A0A4Y2MI24-F1
#
_entry.id   AF-A0A4Y2MI24-F1
#
_cell.length_a   1.000
_cell.length_b   1.000
_cell.length_c   1.000
_cell.angle_alpha   90.00
_cell.angle_beta   90.00
_cell.angle_gamma   90.00
#
_symmetry.space_group_name_H-M   'P 1'
#
loop_
_entity.id
_entity.type
_entity.pdbx_description
1 polymer ?
#
loop_
_entity_poly.entity_id
_entity_poly.type
_entity_poly.pdbx_seq_one_letter_code
_entity_poly.pdbx_strand_id
1 'polypeptide(L)'
;MVSTAGITEAVQNVVDCLINAANNTIPKCSPRLRKFRRPWWNEACCDNRREEKKLWNIFRRYPMTENHVAFKHAKAIARRIRRRSQRESWINFLHKSHPLLPVKNCLKRLRLLMEYIVNFSFLF
;
A
#
# COMPACT_ATOMS: atom_id res chain seq x y z
N MET A 1 16.70 46.76 41.95
CA MET A 1 16.31 45.36 41.66
C MET A 1 16.12 45.26 40.16
N VAL A 2 16.96 44.49 39.46
CA VAL A 2 16.88 44.36 37.99
C VAL A 2 15.65 43.52 37.65
N SER A 3 14.76 44.03 36.78
CA SER A 3 13.56 43.33 36.33
C SER A 3 13.93 42.04 35.60
N THR A 4 13.80 40.91 36.28
CA THR A 4 14.07 39.56 35.74
C THR A 4 13.04 39.13 34.69
N ALA A 5 11.86 39.76 34.66
CA ALA A 5 10.75 39.44 33.76
C ALA A 5 11.11 39.57 32.27
N GLY A 6 11.86 40.62 31.89
CA GLY A 6 12.26 40.82 30.49
C GLY A 6 13.36 39.86 30.01
N ILE A 7 14.22 39.41 30.93
CA ILE A 7 15.28 38.42 30.61
C ILE A 7 14.63 37.06 30.36
N THR A 8 13.66 36.67 31.19
CA THR A 8 12.93 35.40 31.00
C THR A 8 12.14 35.38 29.69
N GLU A 9 11.53 36.50 29.31
CA GLU A 9 10.80 36.62 28.05
C GLU A 9 11.72 36.51 26.83
N ALA A 10 12.88 37.18 26.86
CA ALA A 10 13.88 37.07 25.80
C ALA A 10 14.42 35.63 25.66
N VAL A 11 14.65 34.93 26.77
CA VAL A 11 15.08 33.52 26.76
C VAL A 11 13.99 32.62 26.17
N GLN A 12 12.74 32.83 26.54
CA GLN A 12 11.62 32.04 26.01
C GLN A 12 11.48 32.22 24.49
N ASN A 13 11.61 33.45 23.99
CA ASN A 13 11.55 33.75 22.55
C ASN A 13 12.65 33.02 21.75
N VAL A 14 13.87 32.93 22.31
CA VAL A 14 14.97 32.20 21.67
C VAL A 14 14.70 30.70 21.65
N VAL A 15 14.18 30.14 22.75
CA VAL A 15 13.81 28.72 22.86
C VAL A 15 12.70 28.37 21.86
N ASP A 16 11.68 29.22 21.74
CA ASP A 16 10.58 29.00 20.80
C ASP A 16 11.05 29.09 19.34
N CYS A 17 11.97 30.01 19.03
CA CYS A 17 12.62 30.07 17.73
C CYS A 17 13.38 28.79 17.38
N LEU A 18 14.17 28.27 18.33
CA LEU A 18 14.93 27.03 18.15
C LEU A 18 14.01 25.82 17.93
N ILE A 19 12.95 25.72 18.73
CA ILE A 19 11.95 24.64 18.59
C ILE A 19 11.23 24.74 17.24
N ASN A 20 10.84 25.94 16.82
CA ASN A 20 10.19 26.14 15.52
C ASN A 20 11.13 25.82 14.36
N ALA A 21 12.39 26.25 14.42
CA ALA A 21 13.40 25.90 13.42
C ALA A 21 13.62 24.38 13.33
N ALA A 22 13.73 23.71 14.47
CA ALA A 22 13.88 22.26 14.53
C ALA A 22 12.66 21.53 13.95
N ASN A 23 11.45 21.96 14.30
CA ASN A 23 10.21 21.37 13.77
C ASN A 23 10.07 21.52 12.26
N ASN A 24 10.57 22.62 11.69
CA ASN A 24 10.49 22.88 10.25
C ASN A 24 11.59 22.17 9.46
N THR A 25 12.75 21.95 10.05
CA THR A 25 13.92 21.34 9.39
C THR A 25 14.00 19.83 9.57
N ILE A 26 13.53 19.29 10.69
CA ILE A 26 13.56 17.86 11.00
C ILE A 26 12.21 17.23 10.61
N PRO A 27 12.13 16.45 9.53
CA PRO A 27 10.91 15.76 9.17
C PRO A 27 10.56 14.71 10.23
N LYS A 28 9.42 14.89 10.90
CA LYS A 28 8.89 13.96 11.93
C LYS A 28 8.53 12.58 11.40
N CYS A 29 8.38 12.46 10.08
CA CYS A 29 8.02 11.23 9.38
C CYS A 29 9.09 10.90 8.33
N SER A 30 9.35 9.61 8.13
CA SER A 30 10.26 9.18 7.07
C SER A 30 9.74 9.67 5.70
N PRO A 31 10.58 10.30 4.86
CA PRO A 31 10.19 10.70 3.51
C PRO A 31 9.99 9.49 2.58
N ARG A 32 10.26 8.27 3.06
CA ARG A 32 9.92 7.03 2.36
C ARG A 32 8.41 6.87 2.34
N LEU A 33 7.78 7.45 1.31
CA LEU A 33 6.42 7.13 0.92
C LEU A 33 6.29 5.61 0.92
N ARG A 34 5.39 5.08 1.76
CA ARG A 34 5.07 3.65 1.73
C ARG A 34 4.76 3.30 0.29
N LYS A 35 5.43 2.28 -0.26
CA LYS A 35 5.12 1.77 -1.61
C LYS A 35 3.61 1.61 -1.68
N PHE A 36 2.96 2.33 -2.59
CA PHE A 36 1.51 2.22 -2.76
C PHE A 36 1.20 0.74 -2.89
N ARG A 37 0.43 0.19 -1.93
CA ARG A 37 -0.12 -1.15 -2.11
C ARG A 37 -0.92 -1.09 -3.40
N ARG A 38 -0.79 -2.15 -4.20
CA ARG A 38 -1.45 -2.22 -5.51
C ARG A 38 -2.93 -1.82 -5.32
N PRO A 39 -3.50 -0.94 -6.15
CA PRO A 39 -4.84 -0.39 -5.92
C PRO A 39 -5.96 -1.43 -5.76
N TRP A 40 -5.75 -2.62 -6.33
CA TRP A 40 -6.65 -3.77 -6.26
C TRP A 40 -6.44 -4.70 -5.06
N TRP A 41 -5.47 -4.39 -4.20
CA TRP A 41 -5.13 -5.21 -3.04
C TRP A 41 -6.09 -4.94 -1.89
N ASN A 42 -6.95 -5.90 -1.59
CA ASN A 42 -7.95 -5.85 -0.52
C ASN A 42 -7.72 -6.93 0.55
N GLU A 43 -8.51 -6.89 1.62
CA GLU A 43 -8.47 -7.88 2.71
C GLU A 43 -8.82 -9.28 2.20
N ALA A 44 -9.84 -9.40 1.33
CA ALA A 44 -10.18 -10.67 0.69
C ALA A 44 -9.00 -11.33 -0.05
N CYS A 45 -8.18 -10.55 -0.75
CA CYS A 45 -6.94 -11.03 -1.39
C CYS A 45 -5.89 -11.46 -0.34
N CYS A 46 -5.81 -10.78 0.81
CA CYS A 46 -4.91 -11.15 1.89
C CYS A 46 -5.31 -12.50 2.50
N ASP A 47 -6.58 -12.67 2.83
CA ASP A 47 -7.10 -13.86 3.51
C ASP A 47 -6.99 -15.09 2.63
N ASN A 48 -7.36 -14.97 1.36
CA ASN A 48 -7.25 -16.08 0.42
C ASN A 48 -5.79 -16.45 0.13
N ARG A 49 -4.87 -15.47 0.12
CA ARG A 49 -3.43 -15.75 0.02
C ARG A 49 -2.90 -16.44 1.28
N ARG A 50 -3.41 -16.09 2.46
CA ARG A 50 -3.06 -16.74 3.73
C ARG A 50 -3.52 -18.20 3.72
N GLU A 51 -4.74 -18.45 3.26
CA GLU A 51 -5.30 -19.80 3.17
C GLU A 51 -4.60 -20.66 2.11
N GLU A 52 -4.33 -20.10 0.91
CA GLU A 52 -3.51 -20.77 -0.11
C GLU A 52 -2.14 -21.18 0.45
N LYS A 53 -1.48 -20.28 1.20
CA LYS A 53 -0.18 -20.55 1.82
C LYS A 53 -0.27 -21.59 2.93
N LYS A 54 -1.35 -21.58 3.72
CA LYS A 54 -1.61 -22.57 4.76
C LYS A 54 -1.74 -23.97 4.16
N LEU A 55 -2.58 -24.13 3.14
CA LEU A 55 -2.80 -25.41 2.46
C LEU A 55 -1.57 -25.86 1.69
N TRP A 56 -0.82 -24.94 1.07
CA TRP A 56 0.49 -25.25 0.51
C TRP A 56 1.46 -25.80 1.55
N ASN A 57 1.53 -25.19 2.73
CA ASN A 57 2.41 -25.65 3.80
C ASN A 57 2.01 -27.04 4.33
N ILE A 58 0.72 -27.34 4.40
CA ILE A 58 0.21 -28.67 4.78
C ILE A 58 0.60 -29.69 3.71
N PHE A 59 0.28 -29.44 2.45
CA PHE A 59 0.64 -30.32 1.33
C PHE A 59 2.16 -30.54 1.23
N ARG A 60 2.95 -29.48 1.41
CA ARG A 60 4.42 -29.55 1.37
C ARG A 60 5.00 -30.41 2.50
N ARG A 61 4.37 -30.43 3.67
CA ARG A 61 4.79 -31.29 4.80
C ARG A 61 4.29 -32.72 4.63
N TYR A 62 3.07 -32.88 4.14
CA TYR A 62 2.39 -34.16 3.98
C TYR A 62 1.78 -34.24 2.59
N PRO A 63 2.52 -34.80 1.59
CA PRO A 63 2.11 -34.83 0.19
C PRO A 63 1.06 -35.91 -0.07
N MET A 64 -0.10 -35.76 0.56
CA MET A 64 -1.28 -36.60 0.35
C MET A 64 -2.16 -36.03 -0.77
N THR A 65 -2.90 -36.91 -1.44
CA THR A 65 -3.82 -36.53 -2.54
C THR A 65 -4.89 -35.55 -2.07
N GLU A 66 -5.48 -35.76 -0.89
CA GLU A 66 -6.47 -34.86 -0.30
C GLU A 66 -5.89 -33.45 -0.09
N ASN A 67 -4.67 -33.36 0.45
CA ASN A 67 -3.97 -32.09 0.66
C ASN A 67 -3.65 -31.39 -0.67
N HIS A 68 -3.30 -32.16 -1.71
CA HIS A 68 -3.07 -31.62 -3.05
C HIS A 68 -4.36 -31.03 -3.66
N VAL A 69 -5.49 -31.74 -3.53
CA VAL A 69 -6.81 -31.30 -3.99
C VAL A 69 -7.23 -30.02 -3.25
N ALA A 70 -7.11 -30.01 -1.92
CA ALA A 70 -7.44 -28.84 -1.10
C ALA A 70 -6.58 -27.61 -1.49
N PHE A 71 -5.27 -27.81 -1.67
CA PHE A 71 -4.38 -26.74 -2.16
C PHE A 71 -4.78 -26.25 -3.55
N LYS A 72 -5.05 -27.14 -4.51
CA LYS A 72 -5.50 -26.78 -5.87
C LYS A 72 -6.80 -25.97 -5.83
N HIS A 73 -7.75 -26.37 -4.99
CA HIS A 73 -9.00 -25.66 -4.80
C HIS A 73 -8.78 -24.24 -4.27
N ALA A 74 -8.01 -24.09 -3.18
CA ALA A 74 -7.70 -22.78 -2.61
C ALA A 74 -6.91 -21.88 -3.58
N LYS A 75 -5.98 -22.46 -4.35
CA LYS A 75 -5.25 -21.75 -5.41
C LYS A 75 -6.19 -21.23 -6.51
N ALA A 76 -7.21 -22.00 -6.88
CA ALA A 76 -8.22 -21.57 -7.85
C ALA A 76 -9.07 -20.40 -7.29
N ILE A 77 -9.49 -20.48 -6.02
CA ILE A 77 -10.23 -19.41 -5.35
C ILE A 77 -9.39 -18.13 -5.25
N ALA A 78 -8.15 -18.22 -4.78
CA ALA A 78 -7.24 -17.07 -4.68
C ALA A 78 -7.02 -16.39 -6.05
N ARG A 79 -6.90 -17.19 -7.12
CA ARG A 79 -6.84 -16.67 -8.50
C ARG A 79 -8.13 -15.92 -8.89
N ARG A 80 -9.31 -16.48 -8.61
CA ARG A 80 -10.61 -15.87 -8.92
C ARG A 80 -10.80 -14.53 -8.21
N ILE A 81 -10.54 -14.49 -6.91
CA ILE A 81 -10.72 -13.29 -6.09
C ILE A 81 -9.76 -12.18 -6.54
N ARG A 82 -8.49 -12.52 -6.77
CA ARG A 82 -7.51 -11.57 -7.30
C ARG A 82 -7.93 -10.96 -8.63
N ARG A 83 -8.43 -11.78 -9.58
CA ARG A 83 -8.94 -11.29 -10.87
C ARG A 83 -10.15 -10.37 -10.68
N ARG A 84 -11.08 -10.73 -9.80
CA ARG A 84 -12.26 -9.92 -9.47
C ARG A 84 -11.86 -8.56 -8.91
N SER A 85 -10.98 -8.53 -7.91
CA SER A 85 -10.53 -7.28 -7.27
C SER A 85 -9.72 -6.39 -8.22
N GLN A 86 -8.96 -6.99 -9.14
CA GLN A 86 -8.30 -6.24 -10.22
C GLN A 86 -9.32 -5.58 -11.15
N ARG A 87 -10.35 -6.31 -11.58
CA ARG A 87 -11.43 -5.78 -12.43
C ARG A 87 -12.17 -4.65 -11.74
N GLU A 88 -12.57 -4.83 -10.49
CA GLU A 88 -13.27 -3.81 -9.70
C GLU A 88 -12.40 -2.56 -9.51
N SER A 89 -11.12 -2.74 -9.20
CA SER A 89 -10.18 -1.61 -9.09
C SER A 89 -10.02 -0.86 -10.41
N TRP A 90 -10.05 -1.56 -11.55
CA TRP A 90 -9.96 -0.95 -12.86
C TRP A 90 -11.23 -0.16 -13.19
N ILE A 91 -12.41 -0.75 -12.97
CA ILE A 91 -13.71 -0.08 -13.15
C ILE A 91 -13.77 1.17 -12.27
N ASN A 92 -13.41 1.05 -10.99
CA ASN A 92 -13.38 2.18 -10.07
C ASN A 92 -12.37 3.26 -10.48
N PHE A 93 -11.24 2.88 -11.07
CA PHE A 93 -10.26 3.83 -11.60
C PHE A 93 -10.84 4.59 -12.81
N LEU A 94 -11.49 3.91 -13.75
CA LEU A 94 -12.16 4.52 -14.89
C LEU A 94 -13.27 5.47 -14.43
N HIS A 95 -14.10 5.05 -13.47
CA HIS A 95 -15.17 5.89 -12.90
C HIS A 95 -14.64 7.11 -12.13
N LYS A 96 -13.52 6.99 -11.40
CA LYS A 96 -12.92 8.11 -10.63
C LYS A 96 -12.08 9.06 -11.48
N SER A 97 -11.72 8.68 -12.71
CA SER A 97 -10.92 9.52 -13.60
C SER A 97 -11.79 10.62 -14.23
N HIS A 98 -12.28 11.54 -13.38
CA HIS A 98 -12.79 12.84 -13.84
C HIS A 98 -11.62 13.78 -14.22
N PRO A 99 -11.81 14.76 -15.12
CA PRO A 99 -10.72 15.45 -15.86
C PRO A 99 -9.75 16.32 -15.02
N LEU A 100 -9.93 16.40 -13.70
CA LEU A 100 -9.24 17.35 -12.83
C LEU A 100 -7.94 16.83 -12.21
N LEU A 101 -7.52 15.59 -12.52
CA LEU A 101 -6.26 15.04 -12.01
C LEU A 101 -5.09 15.38 -12.96
N PRO A 102 -3.95 15.89 -12.44
CA PRO A 102 -2.76 16.13 -13.25
C PRO A 102 -2.35 14.87 -14.02
N VAL A 103 -2.26 14.99 -15.34
CA VAL A 103 -1.98 13.89 -16.30
C VAL A 103 -0.80 13.01 -15.84
N LYS A 104 0.23 13.60 -15.21
CA LYS A 104 1.40 12.90 -14.67
C LYS A 104 1.07 11.83 -13.61
N ASN A 105 0.09 12.08 -12.74
CA ASN A 105 -0.32 11.14 -11.68
C ASN A 105 -1.24 10.04 -12.23
N CYS A 106 -2.12 10.39 -13.17
CA CYS A 106 -2.91 9.41 -13.91
C CYS A 106 -2.02 8.47 -14.72
N LEU A 107 -1.01 8.98 -15.43
CA LEU A 107 -0.07 8.19 -16.22
C LEU A 107 0.80 7.25 -15.38
N LYS A 108 1.29 7.67 -14.19
CA LYS A 108 2.00 6.77 -13.28
C LYS A 108 1.10 5.62 -12.79
N ARG A 109 -0.16 5.93 -12.48
CA ARG A 109 -1.15 4.93 -12.02
C ARG A 109 -1.55 3.98 -13.16
N LEU A 110 -1.72 4.51 -14.37
CA LEU A 110 -1.94 3.76 -15.60
C LEU A 110 -0.75 2.86 -15.92
N ARG A 111 0.49 3.32 -15.81
CA ARG A 111 1.69 2.52 -16.06
C ARG A 111 1.76 1.31 -15.13
N LEU A 112 1.47 1.49 -13.83
CA LEU A 112 1.40 0.40 -12.85
C LEU A 112 0.25 -0.59 -13.09
N LEU A 113 -0.84 -0.15 -13.73
CA LEU A 113 -1.97 -0.99 -14.12
C LEU A 113 -1.69 -1.73 -15.43
N MET A 114 -1.10 -1.04 -16.42
CA MET A 114 -0.79 -1.54 -17.77
C MET A 114 0.38 -2.53 -17.78
N GLU A 115 1.47 -2.28 -17.05
CA GLU A 115 2.58 -3.25 -16.87
C GLU A 115 2.10 -4.59 -16.30
N TYR A 116 0.91 -4.63 -15.70
CA TYR A 116 0.35 -5.83 -15.08
C TYR A 116 -0.73 -6.52 -15.91
N ILE A 117 -1.48 -5.78 -16.74
CA ILE A 117 -2.42 -6.36 -17.72
C ILE A 117 -1.65 -7.04 -18.86
N VAL A 118 -0.56 -6.43 -19.35
CA VAL A 118 0.25 -7.01 -20.44
C VAL A 118 0.98 -8.28 -20.00
N ASN A 119 1.43 -8.35 -18.74
CA ASN A 119 2.00 -9.57 -18.13
C ASN A 119 0.96 -10.67 -17.82
N PHE A 120 -0.34 -10.43 -18.06
CA PHE A 120 -1.41 -11.41 -17.82
C PHE A 120 -1.74 -12.26 -19.04
N SER A 121 -1.47 -11.78 -20.27
CA SER A 121 -1.71 -12.58 -21.49
C SER A 121 -0.55 -13.53 -21.84
N PHE A 122 0.65 -13.34 -21.27
CA PHE A 122 1.86 -14.04 -21.73
C PHE A 122 2.44 -15.06 -20.75
N LEU A 123 1.72 -15.42 -19.68
CA LEU A 123 2.29 -16.28 -18.64
C LEU A 123 1.39 -17.41 -18.14
N PHE A 124 0.31 -17.79 -18.84
CA PHE A 124 -0.34 -19.11 -18.77
C PHE A 124 -1.37 -19.27 -19.91
#